data_AF-A0A7J8JDW0-F1
#
_entry.id   AF-A0A7J8JDW0-F1
#
_cell.length_a   1.000
_cell.length_b   1.000
_cell.length_c   1.000
_cell.angle_alpha   90.00
_cell.angle_beta   90.00
_cell.angle_gamma   90.00
#
_symmetry.space_group_name_H-M   'P 1'
#
loop_
_entity.id
_entity.type
_entity.pdbx_description
1 polymer ?
#
loop_
_entity_poly.entity_id
_entity_poly.type
_entity_poly.pdbx_seq_one_letter_code
_entity_poly.pdbx_strand_id
1 'polypeptide(L)'
;MNIYKNDNHLKQYLHIIENKPLYPVICDSNGVILSMPPIINGNHSKITVNTRNVFIECTGTDFTKAKIVLDIIVTMFSEYCENQFTVEAAEVVFPNGKSYTFPELAYRKEMVRADLINKKVGIRETPENLAKLLTRMYLKSEVIGDGNQIEIEIPPTRADIIHACDIVEDAAIAYGYNNIQMTLPKTYTIANQFPLNKLTELLRHDMAAAGFTEALTFALCSEEDIADKLGLDISATKAVHISNPKTAGFQVARTTLLPGLLKTIAANRKMPLPLKLFEISDIVVKDPSRDVGARNYRHLCAVYYNKTPGFEIIHGLLDRVMQLLAVPPGEKKGGYVIKASEGPAFFPGRCAEIFARGQSVGKLGVLHPDVITKFELTMPCSSLEINIEPFL
;
A
#
# COMPACT_ATOMS: atom_id res chain seq x y z
N MET A 1 25.64 21.80 14.75
CA MET A 1 25.19 20.46 14.29
C MET A 1 26.26 19.56 13.69
N ASN A 2 27.29 20.11 13.02
CA ASN A 2 28.34 19.29 12.39
C ASN A 2 29.02 18.26 13.30
N ILE A 3 29.15 18.56 14.61
CA ILE A 3 29.75 17.67 15.61
C ILE A 3 28.96 16.35 15.75
N TYR A 4 27.64 16.38 15.57
CA TYR A 4 26.77 15.20 15.76
C TYR A 4 26.46 14.45 14.46
N LYS A 5 26.97 14.90 13.30
CA LYS A 5 26.66 14.27 12.00
C LYS A 5 27.12 12.83 11.87
N ASN A 6 28.20 12.50 12.56
CA ASN A 6 28.78 11.15 12.57
C ASN A 6 28.25 10.29 13.72
N ASP A 7 27.41 10.85 14.60
CA ASP A 7 26.80 10.09 15.68
C ASP A 7 25.72 9.18 15.12
N ASN A 8 25.84 7.87 15.38
CA ASN A 8 24.93 6.88 14.80
C ASN A 8 23.48 7.04 15.26
N HIS A 9 23.27 7.57 16.46
CA HIS A 9 21.95 7.78 17.04
C HIS A 9 21.41 9.17 16.65
N LEU A 10 22.19 10.22 16.86
CA LEU A 10 21.71 11.60 16.71
C LEU A 10 21.57 12.04 15.24
N LYS A 11 22.37 11.47 14.32
CA LYS A 11 22.35 11.86 12.89
C LYS A 11 20.97 11.81 12.25
N GLN A 12 20.10 10.91 12.72
CA GLN A 12 18.74 10.75 12.20
C GLN A 12 17.84 11.93 12.55
N TYR A 13 18.13 12.68 13.62
CA TYR A 13 17.27 13.75 14.14
C TYR A 13 17.75 15.16 13.80
N LEU A 14 19.01 15.33 13.39
CA LEU A 14 19.59 16.66 13.14
C LEU A 14 18.79 17.47 12.12
N HIS A 15 18.31 16.81 11.06
CA HIS A 15 17.57 17.44 9.96
C HIS A 15 16.27 18.15 10.40
N ILE A 16 15.75 17.85 11.59
CA ILE A 16 14.52 18.46 12.13
C ILE A 16 14.69 19.97 12.36
N ILE A 17 15.89 20.39 12.78
CA ILE A 17 16.17 21.79 13.12
C ILE A 17 17.44 22.36 12.46
N GLU A 18 18.29 21.54 11.84
CA GLU A 18 19.61 21.96 11.34
C GLU A 18 19.55 23.17 10.39
N ASN A 19 18.51 23.26 9.55
CA ASN A 19 18.36 24.32 8.55
C ASN A 19 17.41 25.45 8.98
N LYS A 20 17.11 25.57 10.28
CA LYS A 20 16.22 26.62 10.81
C LYS A 20 17.04 27.82 11.33
N PRO A 21 16.50 29.05 11.27
CA PRO A 21 17.20 30.24 11.75
C PRO A 21 17.37 30.28 13.28
N LEU A 22 16.53 29.54 14.00
CA LEU A 22 16.52 29.46 15.46
C LEU A 22 16.45 28.01 15.92
N TYR A 23 17.03 27.75 17.08
CA TYR A 23 17.10 26.44 17.72
C TYR A 23 16.38 26.54 19.07
N PRO A 24 15.47 25.60 19.38
CA PRO A 24 14.78 25.60 20.66
C PRO A 24 15.76 25.17 21.77
N VAL A 25 15.74 25.89 22.88
CA VAL A 25 16.55 25.63 24.07
C VAL A 25 15.69 25.82 25.32
N ILE A 26 15.95 25.02 26.34
CA ILE A 26 15.32 25.16 27.66
C ILE A 26 16.42 25.56 28.64
N CYS A 27 16.21 26.64 29.40
CA CYS A 27 17.18 27.17 30.36
C CYS A 27 16.52 27.39 31.73
N ASP A 28 17.31 27.32 32.80
CA ASP A 28 16.87 27.67 34.15
C ASP A 28 17.18 29.13 34.52
N SER A 29 16.87 29.53 35.76
CA SER A 29 17.14 30.89 36.28
C SER A 29 18.62 31.22 36.41
N ASN A 30 19.50 30.21 36.48
CA ASN A 30 20.96 30.38 36.51
C ASN A 30 21.54 30.51 35.09
N GLY A 31 20.71 30.43 34.05
CA GLY A 31 21.14 30.42 32.65
C GLY A 31 21.75 29.09 32.20
N VAL A 32 21.53 28.00 32.94
CA VAL A 32 22.02 26.67 32.59
C VAL A 32 21.10 26.06 31.53
N ILE A 33 21.68 25.60 30.42
CA ILE A 33 20.96 24.92 29.34
C ILE A 33 20.61 23.50 29.79
N LEU A 34 19.31 23.22 29.91
CA LEU A 34 18.76 21.93 30.33
C LEU A 34 18.64 20.95 29.16
N SER A 35 18.23 21.43 27.99
CA SER A 35 18.13 20.64 26.76
C SER A 35 18.12 21.51 25.52
N MET A 36 18.45 20.90 24.37
CA MET A 36 18.22 21.44 23.04
C MET A 36 17.32 20.47 22.27
N PRO A 37 15.98 20.55 22.43
CA PRO A 37 15.07 19.67 21.72
C PRO A 37 15.19 19.79 20.19
N PRO A 38 14.90 18.74 19.41
CA PRO A 38 14.66 17.35 19.82
C PRO A 38 15.95 16.52 19.87
N ILE A 39 17.12 17.14 20.07
CA ILE A 39 18.41 16.53 19.74
C ILE A 39 19.05 15.87 20.96
N ILE A 40 19.30 16.65 22.00
CA ILE A 40 20.07 16.16 23.15
C ILE A 40 19.75 16.98 24.41
N ASN A 41 19.82 16.30 25.55
CA ASN A 41 19.66 16.91 26.87
C ASN A 41 21.03 17.27 27.47
N GLY A 42 21.04 18.27 28.35
CA GLY A 42 22.25 18.70 29.04
C GLY A 42 22.76 17.65 30.03
N ASN A 43 24.08 17.53 30.16
CA ASN A 43 24.68 16.61 31.14
C ASN A 43 24.44 17.06 32.60
N HIS A 44 24.20 18.36 32.82
CA HIS A 44 23.94 18.93 34.14
C HIS A 44 22.63 18.41 34.77
N SER A 45 21.57 18.31 33.98
CA SER A 45 20.23 17.84 34.39
C SER A 45 20.03 16.34 34.16
N LYS A 46 21.12 15.57 34.06
CA LYS A 46 21.07 14.13 33.78
C LYS A 46 20.40 13.36 34.92
N ILE A 47 19.41 12.53 34.58
CA ILE A 47 18.73 11.64 35.51
C ILE A 47 19.58 10.38 35.74
N THR A 48 19.66 9.92 36.99
CA THR A 48 20.34 8.68 37.41
C THR A 48 19.46 7.88 38.37
N VAL A 49 19.87 6.67 38.74
CA VAL A 49 19.15 5.83 39.72
C VAL A 49 19.04 6.51 41.10
N ASN A 50 19.91 7.48 41.39
CA ASN A 50 19.90 8.22 42.65
C ASN A 50 19.04 9.50 42.61
N THR A 51 18.48 9.86 41.44
CA THR A 51 17.61 11.04 41.31
C THR A 51 16.37 10.88 42.19
N ARG A 52 15.94 11.96 42.86
CA ARG A 52 14.78 11.97 43.77
C ARG A 52 13.55 12.61 43.13
N ASN A 53 13.70 13.84 42.64
CA ASN A 53 12.63 14.59 41.98
C ASN A 53 12.98 14.72 40.50
N VAL A 54 11.99 14.55 39.62
CA VAL A 54 12.16 14.58 38.16
C VAL A 54 11.30 15.68 37.58
N PHE A 55 11.91 16.61 36.86
CA PHE A 55 11.21 17.60 36.03
C PHE A 55 11.09 17.07 34.61
N ILE A 56 9.87 16.99 34.09
CA ILE A 56 9.57 16.45 32.75
C ILE A 56 9.07 17.60 31.87
N GLU A 57 9.72 17.79 30.73
CA GLU A 57 9.29 18.70 29.68
C GLU A 57 8.90 17.91 28.43
N CYS A 58 7.94 18.43 27.68
CA CYS A 58 7.59 17.92 26.35
C CYS A 58 7.41 19.09 25.38
N THR A 59 8.36 19.24 24.45
CA THR A 59 8.27 20.20 23.33
C THR A 59 7.90 19.48 22.03
N GLY A 60 7.13 20.16 21.16
CA GLY A 60 6.70 19.56 19.89
C GLY A 60 5.91 20.51 19.01
N THR A 61 5.68 20.10 17.77
CA THR A 61 4.85 20.85 16.81
C THR A 61 3.36 20.53 16.94
N ASP A 62 3.03 19.40 17.54
CA ASP A 62 1.65 18.98 17.83
C ASP A 62 1.42 19.08 19.34
N PHE A 63 0.63 20.07 19.73
CA PHE A 63 0.34 20.38 21.12
C PHE A 63 -0.38 19.21 21.83
N THR A 64 -1.37 18.62 21.18
CA THR A 64 -2.17 17.53 21.77
C THR A 64 -1.31 16.30 21.98
N LYS A 65 -0.43 15.97 21.03
CA LYS A 65 0.49 14.83 21.19
C LYS A 65 1.52 15.07 22.29
N ALA A 66 2.10 16.27 22.38
CA ALA A 66 3.02 16.60 23.46
C ALA A 66 2.35 16.48 24.83
N LYS A 67 1.11 16.96 24.95
CA LYS A 67 0.30 16.80 26.16
C LYS A 67 0.03 15.34 26.50
N ILE A 68 -0.37 14.52 25.53
CA ILE A 68 -0.60 13.08 25.75
C ILE A 68 0.70 12.38 26.17
N VAL A 69 1.84 12.70 25.55
CA VAL A 69 3.15 12.12 25.94
C VAL A 69 3.47 12.47 27.39
N LEU A 70 3.26 13.73 27.80
CA LEU A 70 3.45 14.15 29.18
C LEU A 70 2.53 13.35 30.12
N ASP A 71 1.23 13.34 29.84
CA ASP A 71 0.22 12.63 30.65
C ASP A 71 0.54 11.14 30.76
N ILE A 72 0.98 10.48 29.69
CA ILE A 72 1.39 9.06 29.72
C ILE A 72 2.63 8.84 30.59
N ILE A 73 3.68 9.65 30.43
CA ILE A 73 4.91 9.49 31.23
C ILE A 73 4.59 9.67 32.72
N VAL A 74 3.89 10.74 33.08
CA VAL A 74 3.62 11.05 34.49
C VAL A 74 2.64 10.05 35.10
N THR A 75 1.58 9.64 34.39
CA THR A 75 0.62 8.64 34.92
C THR A 75 1.27 7.27 35.12
N MET A 76 2.15 6.83 34.21
CA MET A 76 2.84 5.54 34.32
C MET A 76 3.87 5.50 35.45
N PHE A 77 4.66 6.57 35.63
CA PHE A 77 5.74 6.58 36.62
C PHE A 77 5.32 7.11 38.00
N SER A 78 4.15 7.75 38.13
CA SER A 78 3.64 8.24 39.42
C SER A 78 3.38 7.14 40.45
N GLU A 79 3.27 5.87 40.02
CA GLU A 79 3.21 4.71 40.92
C GLU A 79 4.45 4.56 41.80
N TYR A 80 5.60 5.10 41.38
CA TYR A 80 6.87 5.01 42.09
C TYR A 80 7.21 6.25 42.93
N CYS A 81 6.31 7.23 42.99
CA CYS A 81 6.45 8.39 43.86
C CYS A 81 6.17 8.02 45.33
N GLU A 82 6.78 8.75 46.28
CA GLU A 82 6.52 8.57 47.71
C GLU A 82 5.03 8.75 48.04
N ASN A 83 4.40 9.78 47.46
CA ASN A 83 2.96 9.90 47.41
C ASN A 83 2.46 9.29 46.10
N GLN A 84 2.02 8.03 46.17
CA GLN A 84 1.70 7.21 45.01
C GLN A 84 0.56 7.81 44.17
N PHE A 85 0.70 7.75 42.84
CA PHE A 85 -0.27 8.29 41.87
C PHE A 85 -0.54 9.79 42.03
N THR A 86 0.46 10.53 42.50
CA THR A 86 0.45 12.00 42.53
C THR A 86 1.45 12.57 41.54
N VAL A 87 1.11 13.70 40.94
CA VAL A 87 2.02 14.46 40.06
C VAL A 87 2.01 15.90 40.53
N GLU A 88 3.20 16.46 40.76
CA GLU A 88 3.35 17.87 41.09
C GLU A 88 2.99 18.73 39.87
N ALA A 89 2.09 19.68 40.08
CA ALA A 89 1.62 20.57 39.02
C ALA A 89 2.68 21.61 38.65
N ALA A 90 2.89 21.82 37.35
CA ALA A 90 3.79 22.82 36.79
C ALA A 90 3.02 23.88 36.01
N GLU A 91 3.35 25.16 36.21
CA GLU A 91 2.80 26.26 35.42
C GLU A 91 3.63 26.45 34.14
N VAL A 92 2.95 26.46 32.98
CA VAL A 92 3.54 26.76 31.68
C VAL A 92 2.96 28.06 31.15
N VAL A 93 3.84 29.05 30.95
CA VAL A 93 3.49 30.36 30.41
C VAL A 93 3.76 30.40 28.91
N PHE A 94 2.71 30.64 28.11
CA PHE A 94 2.82 30.73 26.66
C PHE A 94 3.22 32.14 26.20
N PRO A 95 3.74 32.29 24.96
CA PRO A 95 4.10 33.60 24.41
C PRO A 95 2.93 34.62 24.35
N ASN A 96 1.68 34.16 24.41
CA ASN A 96 0.50 35.01 24.50
C ASN A 96 0.24 35.56 25.92
N GLY A 97 1.12 35.27 26.88
CA GLY A 97 1.03 35.68 28.28
C GLY A 97 0.05 34.84 29.12
N LYS A 98 -0.55 33.79 28.56
CA LYS A 98 -1.45 32.90 29.31
C LYS A 98 -0.66 31.79 30.00
N SER A 99 -0.95 31.60 31.27
CA SER A 99 -0.46 30.49 32.09
C SER A 99 -1.47 29.35 32.10
N TYR A 100 -0.98 28.12 31.98
CA TYR A 100 -1.77 26.90 32.15
C TYR A 100 -1.05 25.93 33.08
N THR A 101 -1.80 25.17 33.84
CA THR A 101 -1.27 24.14 34.75
C THR A 101 -1.21 22.79 34.04
N PHE A 102 -0.07 22.12 34.13
CA PHE A 102 0.15 20.79 33.58
C PHE A 102 0.72 19.82 34.63
N PRO A 103 0.57 18.50 34.46
CA PRO A 103 -0.30 17.84 33.47
C PRO A 103 -1.79 18.12 33.72
N GLU A 104 -2.62 18.09 32.68
CA GLU A 104 -4.07 18.31 32.84
C GLU A 104 -4.78 17.07 33.40
N LEU A 105 -4.26 15.87 33.12
CA LEU A 105 -4.80 14.58 33.57
C LEU A 105 -6.32 14.48 33.42
N ALA A 106 -6.83 14.88 32.25
CA ALA A 106 -8.26 15.01 32.02
C ALA A 106 -8.98 13.65 32.06
N TYR A 107 -9.90 13.50 33.01
CA TYR A 107 -10.88 12.42 33.03
C TYR A 107 -12.10 12.83 32.22
N ARG A 108 -12.24 12.24 31.03
CA ARG A 108 -13.40 12.50 30.17
C ARG A 108 -14.56 11.61 30.62
N LYS A 109 -15.77 12.14 30.55
CA LYS A 109 -16.99 11.36 30.76
C LYS A 109 -17.77 11.26 29.47
N GLU A 110 -18.04 10.05 29.04
CA GLU A 110 -18.93 9.75 27.93
C GLU A 110 -20.07 8.86 28.38
N MET A 111 -21.14 8.85 27.59
CA MET A 111 -22.34 8.10 27.90
C MET A 111 -22.72 7.24 26.71
N VAL A 112 -22.86 5.94 26.95
CA VAL A 112 -23.19 4.97 25.91
C VAL A 112 -24.38 4.13 26.36
N ARG A 113 -25.27 3.80 25.42
CA ARG A 113 -26.40 2.89 25.68
C ARG A 113 -25.94 1.44 25.67
N ALA A 114 -26.36 0.65 26.65
CA ALA A 114 -26.06 -0.79 26.71
C ALA A 114 -26.48 -1.53 25.42
N ASP A 115 -27.65 -1.17 24.89
CA ASP A 115 -28.17 -1.70 23.62
C ASP A 115 -27.23 -1.47 22.43
N LEU A 116 -26.51 -0.35 22.40
CA LEU A 116 -25.57 -0.05 21.33
C LEU A 116 -24.41 -1.04 21.36
N ILE A 117 -23.85 -1.30 22.53
CA ILE A 117 -22.73 -2.23 22.72
C ILE A 117 -23.17 -3.64 22.32
N ASN A 118 -24.27 -4.14 22.90
CA ASN A 118 -24.83 -5.45 22.57
C ASN A 118 -25.07 -5.62 21.05
N LYS A 119 -25.70 -4.62 20.42
CA LYS A 119 -26.01 -4.66 18.98
C LYS A 119 -24.76 -4.61 18.09
N LYS A 120 -23.73 -3.85 18.49
CA LYS A 120 -22.50 -3.70 17.72
C LYS A 120 -21.57 -4.90 17.87
N VAL A 121 -21.42 -5.43 19.08
CA VAL A 121 -20.58 -6.60 19.36
C VAL A 121 -21.26 -7.90 18.89
N GLY A 122 -22.59 -7.98 18.99
CA GLY A 122 -23.35 -9.20 18.70
C GLY A 122 -23.55 -10.11 19.91
N ILE A 123 -23.58 -9.52 21.11
CA ILE A 123 -23.81 -10.21 22.39
C ILE A 123 -25.11 -9.74 23.05
N ARG A 124 -25.51 -10.38 24.15
CA ARG A 124 -26.72 -10.05 24.93
C ARG A 124 -26.40 -10.07 26.42
N GLU A 125 -25.58 -9.13 26.85
CA GLU A 125 -25.20 -8.95 28.26
C GLU A 125 -26.06 -7.89 28.93
N THR A 126 -26.22 -7.99 30.26
CA THR A 126 -26.92 -6.97 31.03
C THR A 126 -26.06 -5.70 31.13
N PRO A 127 -26.67 -4.52 31.31
CA PRO A 127 -25.96 -3.26 31.52
C PRO A 127 -24.92 -3.33 32.66
N GLU A 128 -25.23 -4.03 33.74
CA GLU A 128 -24.33 -4.21 34.89
C GLU A 128 -23.11 -5.07 34.53
N ASN A 129 -23.29 -6.13 33.74
CA ASN A 129 -22.19 -6.93 33.24
C ASN A 129 -21.33 -6.13 32.25
N LEU A 130 -21.95 -5.36 31.36
CA LEU A 130 -21.23 -4.48 30.43
C LEU A 130 -20.39 -3.44 31.16
N ALA A 131 -20.93 -2.81 32.21
CA ALA A 131 -20.16 -1.88 33.05
C ALA A 131 -18.95 -2.55 33.72
N LYS A 132 -19.10 -3.81 34.19
CA LYS A 132 -17.98 -4.59 34.74
C LYS A 132 -16.92 -4.91 33.67
N LEU A 133 -17.35 -5.25 32.46
CA LEU A 133 -16.44 -5.53 31.34
C LEU A 133 -15.61 -4.30 30.99
N LEU A 134 -16.26 -3.14 30.83
CA LEU A 134 -15.59 -1.87 30.53
C LEU A 134 -14.64 -1.45 31.67
N THR A 135 -15.05 -1.63 32.93
CA THR A 135 -14.21 -1.30 34.09
C THR A 135 -12.92 -2.13 34.12
N ARG A 136 -12.96 -3.41 33.70
CA ARG A 136 -11.75 -4.26 33.55
C ARG A 136 -10.79 -3.75 32.47
N MET A 137 -11.25 -2.90 31.55
CA MET A 137 -10.48 -2.26 30.49
C MET A 137 -10.07 -0.82 30.86
N TYR A 138 -9.99 -0.49 32.15
CA TYR A 138 -9.72 0.86 32.68
C TYR A 138 -10.80 1.92 32.43
N LEU A 139 -11.88 1.57 31.73
CA LEU A 139 -13.02 2.46 31.51
C LEU A 139 -14.02 2.30 32.64
N LYS A 140 -13.75 2.95 33.78
CA LYS A 140 -14.62 2.84 34.96
C LYS A 140 -16.04 3.24 34.57
N SER A 141 -16.96 2.30 34.71
CA SER A 141 -18.31 2.42 34.15
C SER A 141 -19.37 2.19 35.21
N GLU A 142 -20.42 3.00 35.18
CA GLU A 142 -21.55 2.91 36.09
C GLU A 142 -22.87 2.99 35.32
N VAL A 143 -23.85 2.17 35.71
CA VAL A 143 -25.18 2.18 35.10
C VAL A 143 -25.98 3.34 35.70
N ILE A 144 -26.53 4.22 34.86
CA ILE A 144 -27.36 5.35 35.28
C ILE A 144 -28.85 5.08 35.00
N GLY A 145 -29.71 5.52 35.92
CA GLY A 145 -31.13 5.72 35.67
C GLY A 145 -31.94 4.44 35.62
N ASP A 146 -32.67 4.23 34.53
CA ASP A 146 -33.57 3.08 34.29
C ASP A 146 -32.84 1.80 33.82
N GLY A 147 -31.50 1.81 33.83
CA GLY A 147 -30.68 0.68 33.43
C GLY A 147 -30.28 0.67 31.95
N ASN A 148 -30.65 1.65 31.13
CA ASN A 148 -30.33 1.62 29.71
C ASN A 148 -29.02 2.35 29.34
N GLN A 149 -28.51 3.21 30.23
CA GLN A 149 -27.37 4.08 29.97
C GLN A 149 -26.21 3.72 30.88
N ILE A 150 -25.00 3.75 30.33
CA ILE A 150 -23.74 3.53 31.06
C ILE A 150 -22.94 4.81 30.96
N GLU A 151 -22.63 5.43 32.10
CA GLU A 151 -21.61 6.48 32.20
C GLU A 151 -20.25 5.82 32.21
N ILE A 152 -19.34 6.34 31.41
CA ILE A 152 -18.02 5.77 31.18
C ILE A 152 -17.01 6.89 31.43
N GLU A 153 -16.20 6.68 32.46
CA GLU A 153 -15.09 7.54 32.80
C GLU A 153 -13.85 7.05 32.05
N ILE A 154 -13.40 7.86 31.10
CA ILE A 154 -12.23 7.63 30.26
C ILE A 154 -11.03 8.27 30.97
N PRO A 155 -10.09 7.47 31.50
CA PRO A 155 -8.92 7.99 32.19
C PRO A 155 -7.93 8.62 31.19
N PRO A 156 -7.04 9.52 31.66
CA PRO A 156 -6.01 10.12 30.81
C PRO A 156 -5.02 9.10 30.21
N THR A 157 -4.94 7.90 30.78
CA THR A 157 -4.15 6.78 30.25
C THR A 157 -4.76 6.18 28.97
N ARG A 158 -6.05 6.42 28.69
CA ARG A 158 -6.80 5.90 27.54
C ARG A 158 -7.11 7.00 26.52
N ALA A 159 -6.06 7.65 26.03
CA ALA A 159 -6.15 8.69 25.01
C ALA A 159 -6.59 8.16 23.62
N ASP A 160 -6.59 6.84 23.43
CA ASP A 160 -7.08 6.14 22.24
C ASP A 160 -8.62 6.17 22.10
N ILE A 161 -9.36 6.38 23.20
CA ILE A 161 -10.82 6.49 23.16
C ILE A 161 -11.23 7.85 22.60
N ILE A 162 -11.58 7.89 21.32
CA ILE A 162 -11.99 9.10 20.60
C ILE A 162 -13.42 9.02 20.06
N HIS A 163 -14.02 7.83 20.06
CA HIS A 163 -15.37 7.58 19.60
C HIS A 163 -16.03 6.45 20.41
N ALA A 164 -17.37 6.42 20.40
CA ALA A 164 -18.14 5.35 21.05
C ALA A 164 -17.82 3.94 20.52
N CYS A 165 -17.17 3.81 19.37
CA CYS A 165 -16.73 2.52 18.83
C CYS A 165 -15.53 1.94 19.58
N ASP A 166 -14.66 2.77 20.16
CA ASP A 166 -13.49 2.31 20.91
C ASP A 166 -13.94 1.68 22.25
N ILE A 167 -15.03 2.21 22.81
CA ILE A 167 -15.73 1.63 23.97
C ILE A 167 -16.33 0.26 23.61
N VAL A 168 -16.92 0.13 22.42
CA VAL A 168 -17.47 -1.14 21.92
C VAL A 168 -16.36 -2.17 21.70
N GLU A 169 -15.20 -1.74 21.21
CA GLU A 169 -14.00 -2.57 21.06
C GLU A 169 -13.55 -3.13 22.41
N ASP A 170 -13.37 -2.27 23.42
CA ASP A 170 -12.99 -2.69 24.76
C ASP A 170 -14.00 -3.64 25.42
N ALA A 171 -15.29 -3.37 25.25
CA ALA A 171 -16.34 -4.26 25.74
C ALA A 171 -16.21 -5.66 25.11
N ALA A 172 -15.93 -5.73 23.81
CA ALA A 172 -15.72 -6.99 23.10
C ALA A 172 -14.43 -7.70 23.52
N ILE A 173 -13.33 -6.96 23.74
CA ILE A 173 -12.05 -7.51 24.23
C ILE A 173 -12.25 -8.10 25.63
N ALA A 174 -12.89 -7.37 26.53
CA ALA A 174 -13.17 -7.81 27.90
C ALA A 174 -14.10 -9.03 27.96
N TYR A 175 -15.07 -9.10 27.03
CA TYR A 175 -15.95 -10.26 26.86
C TYR A 175 -15.19 -11.48 26.33
N GLY A 176 -14.16 -11.24 25.51
CA GLY A 176 -13.38 -12.25 24.82
C GLY A 176 -14.03 -12.64 23.49
N TYR A 177 -13.34 -12.37 22.38
CA TYR A 177 -13.89 -12.55 21.03
C TYR A 177 -14.38 -13.98 20.77
N ASN A 178 -13.69 -14.99 21.30
CA ASN A 178 -14.04 -16.40 21.12
C ASN A 178 -15.35 -16.80 21.83
N ASN A 179 -15.87 -15.97 22.73
CA ASN A 179 -17.16 -16.19 23.40
C ASN A 179 -18.33 -15.63 22.59
N ILE A 180 -18.07 -14.81 21.57
CA ILE A 180 -19.10 -14.21 20.72
C ILE A 180 -19.63 -15.30 19.77
N GLN A 181 -20.94 -15.54 19.81
CA GLN A 181 -21.58 -16.49 18.91
C GLN A 181 -21.45 -16.02 17.46
N MET A 182 -20.83 -16.83 16.61
CA MET A 182 -20.77 -16.57 15.17
C MET A 182 -22.19 -16.58 14.58
N THR A 183 -22.53 -15.54 13.82
CA THR A 183 -23.82 -15.42 13.13
C THR A 183 -23.59 -15.10 11.65
N LEU A 184 -24.53 -15.52 10.81
CA LEU A 184 -24.52 -15.17 9.38
C LEU A 184 -25.49 -14.01 9.12
N PRO A 185 -25.08 -12.98 8.34
CA PRO A 185 -25.97 -11.88 7.97
C PRO A 185 -27.09 -12.41 7.06
N LYS A 186 -28.35 -12.13 7.43
CA LYS A 186 -29.54 -12.58 6.70
C LYS A 186 -29.89 -11.66 5.52
N THR A 187 -28.91 -11.36 4.68
CA THR A 187 -29.10 -10.52 3.48
C THR A 187 -28.81 -11.35 2.25
N TYR A 188 -29.80 -11.53 1.39
CA TYR A 188 -29.63 -12.22 0.11
C TYR A 188 -28.98 -11.29 -0.91
N THR A 189 -27.96 -11.78 -1.60
CA THR A 189 -27.26 -11.06 -2.66
C THR A 189 -27.04 -11.97 -3.86
N ILE A 190 -27.24 -11.46 -5.07
CA ILE A 190 -26.88 -12.17 -6.30
C ILE A 190 -25.46 -11.76 -6.70
N ALA A 191 -24.55 -12.72 -6.75
CA ALA A 191 -23.18 -12.48 -7.18
C ALA A 191 -23.12 -12.23 -8.70
N ASN A 192 -22.28 -11.29 -9.11
CA ASN A 192 -21.98 -11.02 -10.51
C ASN A 192 -20.46 -11.00 -10.71
N GLN A 193 -20.00 -11.61 -11.81
CA GLN A 193 -18.61 -11.52 -12.22
C GLN A 193 -18.38 -10.21 -12.97
N PHE A 194 -17.23 -9.59 -12.78
CA PHE A 194 -16.83 -8.46 -13.63
C PHE A 194 -16.59 -8.99 -15.06
N PRO A 195 -17.27 -8.47 -16.11
CA PRO A 195 -17.22 -9.05 -17.45
C PRO A 195 -15.79 -9.25 -17.99
N LEU A 196 -14.89 -8.29 -17.73
CA LEU A 196 -13.48 -8.40 -18.14
C LEU A 196 -12.76 -9.59 -17.51
N ASN A 197 -12.98 -9.82 -16.21
CA ASN A 197 -12.36 -10.94 -15.50
C ASN A 197 -12.95 -12.28 -15.96
N LYS A 198 -14.26 -12.33 -16.22
CA LYS A 198 -14.91 -13.52 -16.80
C LYS A 198 -14.30 -13.86 -18.16
N LEU A 199 -14.15 -12.88 -19.04
CA LEU A 199 -13.50 -13.08 -20.35
C LEU A 199 -12.04 -13.52 -20.20
N THR A 200 -11.30 -12.88 -19.30
CA THR A 200 -9.90 -13.22 -19.00
C THR A 200 -9.77 -14.69 -18.57
N GLU A 201 -10.66 -15.18 -17.70
CA GLU A 201 -10.64 -16.58 -17.23
C GLU A 201 -10.88 -17.57 -18.37
N LEU A 202 -11.85 -17.29 -19.24
CA LEU A 202 -12.14 -18.12 -20.40
C LEU A 202 -10.92 -18.21 -21.34
N LEU A 203 -10.31 -17.06 -21.65
CA LEU A 203 -9.11 -17.01 -22.48
C LEU A 203 -7.93 -17.75 -21.83
N ARG A 204 -7.73 -17.63 -20.51
CA ARG A 204 -6.66 -18.38 -19.80
C ARG A 204 -6.80 -19.90 -20.01
N HIS A 205 -8.01 -20.44 -19.86
CA HIS A 205 -8.26 -21.86 -20.08
C HIS A 205 -7.99 -22.29 -21.53
N ASP A 206 -8.41 -21.49 -22.51
CA ASP A 206 -8.20 -21.80 -23.92
C ASP A 206 -6.74 -21.66 -24.36
N MET A 207 -6.00 -20.70 -23.81
CA MET A 207 -4.56 -20.55 -24.03
C MET A 207 -3.79 -21.76 -23.50
N ALA A 208 -4.18 -22.25 -22.31
CA ALA A 208 -3.66 -23.50 -21.77
C ALA A 208 -4.02 -24.71 -22.66
N ALA A 209 -5.25 -24.76 -23.20
CA ALA A 209 -5.69 -25.80 -24.14
C ALA A 209 -4.93 -25.75 -25.48
N ALA A 210 -4.47 -24.57 -25.91
CA ALA A 210 -3.55 -24.40 -27.05
C ALA A 210 -2.10 -24.81 -26.72
N GLY A 211 -1.85 -25.28 -25.49
CA GLY A 211 -0.57 -25.79 -25.03
C GLY A 211 0.45 -24.69 -24.71
N PHE A 212 0.00 -23.47 -24.41
CA PHE A 212 0.85 -22.44 -23.82
C PHE A 212 0.81 -22.54 -22.30
N THR A 213 1.92 -22.20 -21.64
CA THR A 213 2.05 -22.20 -20.19
C THR A 213 1.93 -20.78 -19.66
N GLU A 214 1.05 -20.58 -18.67
CA GLU A 214 0.86 -19.26 -18.07
C GLU A 214 2.07 -18.88 -17.21
N ALA A 215 2.50 -17.63 -17.31
CA ALA A 215 3.51 -17.01 -16.46
C ALA A 215 2.88 -15.95 -15.55
N LEU A 216 3.54 -15.66 -14.44
CA LEU A 216 3.16 -14.59 -13.52
C LEU A 216 4.33 -13.62 -13.38
N THR A 217 4.29 -12.52 -14.13
CA THR A 217 5.37 -11.53 -14.12
C THR A 217 5.12 -10.37 -13.18
N PHE A 218 6.19 -9.71 -12.76
CA PHE A 218 6.09 -8.53 -11.91
C PHE A 218 5.51 -7.35 -12.69
N ALA A 219 4.64 -6.59 -12.02
CA ALA A 219 4.08 -5.35 -12.57
C ALA A 219 5.09 -4.20 -12.60
N LEU A 220 6.17 -4.28 -11.82
CA LEU A 220 7.23 -3.28 -11.73
C LEU A 220 8.49 -3.80 -12.43
N CYS A 221 9.16 -2.90 -13.15
CA CYS A 221 10.36 -3.20 -13.92
C CYS A 221 11.31 -1.98 -14.01
N SER A 222 12.48 -2.18 -14.60
CA SER A 222 13.39 -1.07 -14.91
C SER A 222 12.96 -0.34 -16.18
N GLU A 223 13.37 0.92 -16.32
CA GLU A 223 13.07 1.71 -17.53
C GLU A 223 13.62 1.04 -18.79
N GLU A 224 14.82 0.48 -18.69
CA GLU A 224 15.47 -0.26 -19.78
C GLU A 224 14.63 -1.44 -20.29
N ASP A 225 13.82 -2.09 -19.44
CA ASP A 225 13.06 -3.27 -19.82
C ASP A 225 11.94 -2.95 -20.81
N ILE A 226 11.31 -1.78 -20.65
CA ILE A 226 10.17 -1.34 -21.45
C ILE A 226 10.54 -0.30 -22.52
N ALA A 227 11.80 0.15 -22.54
CA ALA A 227 12.32 1.12 -23.48
C ALA A 227 13.58 0.60 -24.22
N ASP A 228 14.77 0.80 -23.66
CA ASP A 228 16.07 0.58 -24.32
C ASP A 228 16.24 -0.85 -24.87
N LYS A 229 15.78 -1.86 -24.12
CA LYS A 229 15.84 -3.27 -24.55
C LYS A 229 14.87 -3.59 -25.68
N LEU A 230 13.84 -2.78 -25.88
CA LEU A 230 12.87 -2.87 -26.97
C LEU A 230 13.16 -1.91 -28.13
N GLY A 231 14.27 -1.17 -28.06
CA GLY A 231 14.66 -0.19 -29.11
C GLY A 231 13.81 1.08 -29.11
N LEU A 232 13.22 1.43 -27.96
CA LEU A 232 12.40 2.63 -27.78
C LEU A 232 13.07 3.59 -26.80
N ASP A 233 12.83 4.89 -26.96
CA ASP A 233 13.12 5.88 -25.92
C ASP A 233 12.03 5.86 -24.84
N ILE A 234 12.42 5.99 -23.56
CA ILE A 234 11.49 5.94 -22.43
C ILE A 234 10.36 6.98 -22.55
N SER A 235 10.63 8.16 -23.11
CA SER A 235 9.63 9.22 -23.31
C SER A 235 8.48 8.81 -24.24
N ALA A 236 8.72 7.85 -25.15
CA ALA A 236 7.72 7.35 -26.10
C ALA A 236 6.78 6.28 -25.51
N THR A 237 7.11 5.69 -24.35
CA THR A 237 6.40 4.53 -23.78
C THR A 237 5.15 4.87 -22.98
N LYS A 238 4.93 6.16 -22.66
CA LYS A 238 3.89 6.63 -21.73
C LYS A 238 3.94 5.93 -20.35
N ALA A 239 5.09 5.41 -19.93
CA ALA A 239 5.27 4.75 -18.64
C ALA A 239 5.01 5.68 -17.43
N VAL A 240 4.64 5.06 -16.31
CA VAL A 240 4.49 5.69 -14.99
C VAL A 240 5.73 5.39 -14.16
N HIS A 241 6.36 6.43 -13.60
CA HIS A 241 7.59 6.32 -12.80
C HIS A 241 7.28 6.28 -11.30
N ILE A 242 8.01 5.43 -10.58
CA ILE A 242 7.96 5.30 -9.13
C ILE A 242 8.97 6.26 -8.52
N SER A 243 8.54 7.08 -7.56
CA SER A 243 9.44 7.96 -6.82
C SER A 243 10.28 7.19 -5.81
N ASN A 244 11.57 7.54 -5.70
CA ASN A 244 12.54 6.93 -4.77
C ASN A 244 12.59 5.39 -4.82
N PRO A 245 12.77 4.76 -6.00
CA PRO A 245 12.78 3.32 -6.12
C PRO A 245 13.97 2.72 -5.37
N LYS A 246 13.74 1.62 -4.64
CA LYS A 246 14.79 0.94 -3.86
C LYS A 246 15.78 0.17 -4.73
N THR A 247 15.34 -0.31 -5.88
CA THR A 247 16.14 -1.07 -6.84
C THR A 247 15.81 -0.60 -8.25
N ALA A 248 16.71 -0.85 -9.20
CA ALA A 248 16.46 -0.56 -10.61
C ALA A 248 15.22 -1.29 -11.14
N GLY A 249 14.92 -2.49 -10.63
CA GLY A 249 13.74 -3.26 -11.03
C GLY A 249 12.39 -2.65 -10.64
N PHE A 250 12.36 -1.54 -9.90
CA PHE A 250 11.14 -0.86 -9.47
C PHE A 250 11.04 0.59 -9.97
N GLN A 251 11.69 0.95 -11.08
CA GLN A 251 11.66 2.31 -11.61
C GLN A 251 10.32 2.67 -12.26
N VAL A 252 9.70 1.74 -12.99
CA VAL A 252 8.46 1.96 -13.72
C VAL A 252 7.46 0.81 -13.57
N ALA A 253 6.18 1.13 -13.74
CA ALA A 253 5.16 0.12 -13.97
C ALA A 253 5.19 -0.36 -15.44
N ARG A 254 4.98 -1.66 -15.67
CA ARG A 254 5.05 -2.27 -16.99
C ARG A 254 4.05 -1.66 -17.97
N THR A 255 4.51 -1.36 -19.19
CA THR A 255 3.70 -0.86 -20.31
C THR A 255 3.39 -1.95 -21.36
N THR A 256 3.98 -3.13 -21.19
CA THR A 256 3.83 -4.34 -22.01
C THR A 256 4.17 -5.54 -21.13
N LEU A 257 3.58 -6.71 -21.42
CA LEU A 257 3.89 -7.97 -20.74
C LEU A 257 5.13 -8.67 -21.32
N LEU A 258 5.56 -8.29 -22.54
CA LEU A 258 6.64 -8.94 -23.27
C LEU A 258 7.97 -9.02 -22.48
N PRO A 259 8.48 -7.94 -21.85
CA PRO A 259 9.75 -7.99 -21.12
C PRO A 259 9.74 -9.01 -19.97
N GLY A 260 8.61 -9.12 -19.27
CA GLY A 260 8.43 -10.11 -18.22
C GLY A 260 8.53 -11.54 -18.76
N LEU A 261 7.85 -11.81 -19.88
CA LEU A 261 7.89 -13.13 -20.52
C LEU A 261 9.30 -13.48 -21.02
N LEU A 262 10.02 -12.52 -21.61
CA LEU A 262 11.41 -12.72 -22.05
C LEU A 262 12.35 -13.01 -20.88
N LYS A 263 12.22 -12.28 -19.77
CA LYS A 263 12.97 -12.56 -18.53
C LYS A 263 12.63 -13.94 -17.95
N THR A 264 11.37 -14.36 -18.05
CA THR A 264 10.95 -15.71 -17.66
C THR A 264 11.66 -16.77 -18.50
N ILE A 265 11.77 -16.58 -19.82
CA ILE A 265 12.55 -17.48 -20.69
C ILE A 265 14.04 -17.45 -20.27
N ALA A 266 14.61 -16.27 -20.01
CA ALA A 266 16.01 -16.14 -19.62
C ALA A 266 16.33 -16.88 -18.31
N ALA A 267 15.41 -16.87 -17.34
CA ALA A 267 15.54 -17.64 -16.11
C ALA A 267 15.36 -19.16 -16.32
N ASN A 268 14.71 -19.57 -17.41
CA ASN A 268 14.34 -20.97 -17.70
C ASN A 268 15.04 -21.55 -18.93
N ARG A 269 16.24 -21.06 -19.30
CA ARG A 269 17.01 -21.53 -20.47
C ARG A 269 17.27 -23.04 -20.50
N LYS A 270 17.19 -23.73 -19.36
CA LYS A 270 17.40 -25.18 -19.23
C LYS A 270 16.17 -26.01 -19.64
N MET A 271 15.01 -25.37 -19.82
CA MET A 271 13.78 -26.07 -20.15
C MET A 271 13.78 -26.59 -21.60
N PRO A 272 13.09 -27.71 -21.88
CA PRO A 272 12.97 -28.23 -23.23
C PRO A 272 12.30 -27.23 -24.18
N LEU A 273 12.83 -27.14 -25.40
CA LEU A 273 12.22 -26.39 -26.49
C LEU A 273 11.10 -27.21 -27.17
N PRO A 274 10.06 -26.57 -27.73
CA PRO A 274 9.80 -25.12 -27.72
C PRO A 274 9.22 -24.63 -26.39
N LEU A 275 9.63 -23.43 -25.97
CA LEU A 275 8.99 -22.72 -24.85
C LEU A 275 7.82 -21.88 -25.39
N LYS A 276 6.63 -22.16 -24.88
CA LYS A 276 5.38 -21.47 -25.22
C LYS A 276 4.81 -20.84 -23.96
N LEU A 277 5.02 -19.55 -23.76
CA LEU A 277 4.57 -18.84 -22.57
C LEU A 277 3.48 -17.84 -22.93
N PHE A 278 2.54 -17.63 -22.02
CA PHE A 278 1.58 -16.53 -22.13
C PHE A 278 1.28 -15.92 -20.77
N GLU A 279 0.72 -14.72 -20.77
CA GLU A 279 0.17 -14.06 -19.59
C GLU A 279 -1.02 -13.19 -20.01
N ILE A 280 -2.09 -13.15 -19.21
CA ILE A 280 -3.21 -12.23 -19.40
C ILE A 280 -3.37 -11.32 -18.18
N SER A 281 -2.76 -10.14 -18.24
CA SER A 281 -2.66 -9.24 -17.09
C SER A 281 -2.71 -7.76 -17.48
N ASP A 282 -2.78 -6.90 -16.45
CA ASP A 282 -2.82 -5.44 -16.62
C ASP A 282 -1.42 -4.86 -16.91
N ILE A 283 -1.38 -3.92 -17.86
CA ILE A 283 -0.29 -2.95 -18.03
C ILE A 283 -0.76 -1.56 -17.56
N VAL A 284 0.16 -0.65 -17.28
CA VAL A 284 -0.15 0.73 -16.83
C VAL A 284 0.37 1.75 -17.84
N VAL A 285 -0.48 2.70 -18.22
CA VAL A 285 -0.14 3.77 -19.17
C VAL A 285 -0.63 5.11 -18.63
N LYS A 286 0.16 6.18 -18.79
CA LYS A 286 -0.29 7.55 -18.49
C LYS A 286 -1.50 7.93 -19.34
N ASP A 287 -2.54 8.40 -18.68
CA ASP A 287 -3.80 8.82 -19.28
C ASP A 287 -4.31 10.08 -18.58
N PRO A 288 -4.07 11.28 -19.14
CA PRO A 288 -4.54 12.55 -18.57
C PRO A 288 -6.06 12.69 -18.47
N SER A 289 -6.82 11.81 -19.12
CA SER A 289 -8.29 11.82 -19.03
C SER A 289 -8.82 11.11 -17.76
N ARG A 290 -7.94 10.47 -16.98
CA ARG A 290 -8.28 9.79 -15.72
C ARG A 290 -7.91 10.65 -14.51
N ASP A 291 -8.68 10.50 -13.45
CA ASP A 291 -8.51 11.19 -12.17
C ASP A 291 -7.13 10.95 -11.52
N VAL A 292 -6.63 9.72 -11.62
CA VAL A 292 -5.30 9.32 -11.13
C VAL A 292 -4.17 9.59 -12.14
N GLY A 293 -4.48 10.10 -13.34
CA GLY A 293 -3.52 10.40 -14.40
C GLY A 293 -2.93 9.18 -15.12
N ALA A 294 -3.43 7.97 -14.83
CA ALA A 294 -3.01 6.72 -15.43
C ALA A 294 -4.21 5.76 -15.62
N ARG A 295 -4.05 4.76 -16.47
CA ARG A 295 -5.05 3.74 -16.76
C ARG A 295 -4.41 2.37 -16.91
N ASN A 296 -5.12 1.35 -16.44
CA ASN A 296 -4.79 -0.04 -16.71
C ASN A 296 -5.41 -0.52 -18.04
N TYR A 297 -4.66 -1.35 -18.76
CA TYR A 297 -5.19 -2.11 -19.89
C TYR A 297 -4.95 -3.61 -19.71
N ARG A 298 -5.99 -4.44 -19.88
CA ARG A 298 -5.84 -5.90 -19.86
C ARG A 298 -5.26 -6.39 -21.18
N HIS A 299 -4.03 -6.90 -21.15
CA HIS A 299 -3.37 -7.46 -22.32
C HIS A 299 -3.26 -8.97 -22.21
N LEU A 300 -3.45 -9.67 -23.33
CA LEU A 300 -3.03 -11.06 -23.54
C LEU A 300 -1.73 -10.99 -24.32
N CYS A 301 -0.64 -11.48 -23.72
CA CYS A 301 0.64 -11.60 -24.38
C CYS A 301 1.09 -13.06 -24.42
N ALA A 302 1.66 -13.48 -25.54
CA ALA A 302 2.20 -14.81 -25.72
C ALA A 302 3.52 -14.77 -26.49
N VAL A 303 4.42 -15.69 -26.17
CA VAL A 303 5.73 -15.83 -26.80
C VAL A 303 6.00 -17.28 -27.19
N TYR A 304 6.62 -17.47 -28.35
CA TYR A 304 7.09 -18.76 -28.85
C TYR A 304 8.60 -18.68 -29.03
N TYR A 305 9.36 -19.50 -28.29
CA TYR A 305 10.82 -19.52 -28.30
C TYR A 305 11.34 -20.90 -28.68
N ASN A 306 12.02 -20.99 -29.82
CA ASN A 306 12.52 -22.25 -30.39
C ASN A 306 13.66 -21.99 -31.39
N LYS A 307 14.28 -23.03 -31.94
CA LYS A 307 15.31 -22.94 -32.99
C LYS A 307 14.83 -22.18 -34.22
N THR A 308 13.53 -22.21 -34.51
CA THR A 308 12.86 -21.38 -35.51
C THR A 308 11.89 -20.42 -34.83
N PRO A 309 11.66 -19.20 -35.37
CA PRO A 309 10.84 -18.19 -34.71
C PRO A 309 9.38 -18.60 -34.54
N GLY A 310 8.83 -19.46 -35.41
CA GLY A 310 7.44 -19.91 -35.33
C GLY A 310 6.41 -18.78 -35.52
N PHE A 311 6.65 -17.86 -36.45
CA PHE A 311 5.73 -16.74 -36.72
C PHE A 311 4.33 -17.25 -37.09
N GLU A 312 4.27 -18.32 -37.88
CA GLU A 312 3.07 -19.02 -38.29
C GLU A 312 2.30 -19.64 -37.10
N ILE A 313 2.99 -20.03 -36.03
CA ILE A 313 2.36 -20.58 -34.81
C ILE A 313 1.72 -19.44 -34.01
N ILE A 314 2.43 -18.32 -33.86
CA ILE A 314 1.90 -17.13 -33.18
C ILE A 314 0.75 -16.50 -33.97
N HIS A 315 0.83 -16.49 -35.31
CA HIS A 315 -0.28 -16.10 -36.16
C HIS A 315 -1.49 -17.02 -35.98
N GLY A 316 -1.29 -18.35 -36.01
CA GLY A 316 -2.36 -19.31 -35.75
C GLY A 316 -2.95 -19.20 -34.35
N LEU A 317 -2.16 -18.79 -33.35
CA LEU A 317 -2.64 -18.50 -32.00
C LEU A 317 -3.57 -17.28 -32.00
N LEU A 318 -3.21 -16.20 -32.71
CA LEU A 318 -4.09 -15.05 -32.90
C LEU A 318 -5.41 -15.47 -33.57
N ASP A 319 -5.34 -16.24 -34.65
CA ASP A 319 -6.53 -16.75 -35.36
C ASP A 319 -7.42 -17.57 -34.42
N ARG A 320 -6.82 -18.41 -33.56
CA ARG A 320 -7.52 -19.18 -32.54
C ARG A 320 -8.20 -18.28 -31.50
N VAL A 321 -7.50 -17.27 -30.99
CA VAL A 321 -8.07 -16.31 -30.02
C VAL A 321 -9.24 -15.56 -30.65
N MET A 322 -9.12 -15.10 -31.89
CA MET A 322 -10.22 -14.41 -32.58
C MET A 322 -11.42 -15.33 -32.84
N GLN A 323 -11.17 -16.62 -33.15
CA GLN A 323 -12.23 -17.62 -33.26
C GLN A 323 -12.99 -17.79 -31.93
N LEU A 324 -12.28 -17.85 -30.80
CA LEU A 324 -12.89 -17.97 -29.46
C LEU A 324 -13.71 -16.74 -29.08
N LEU A 325 -13.24 -15.56 -29.48
CA LEU A 325 -13.94 -14.28 -29.31
C LEU A 325 -15.07 -14.08 -30.32
N ALA A 326 -15.32 -15.05 -31.20
CA ALA A 326 -16.29 -14.99 -32.30
C ALA A 326 -16.10 -13.76 -33.22
N VAL A 327 -14.85 -13.36 -33.45
CA VAL A 327 -14.48 -12.26 -34.33
C VAL A 327 -14.06 -12.81 -35.70
N PRO A 328 -14.84 -12.58 -36.77
CA PRO A 328 -14.52 -13.13 -38.08
C PRO A 328 -13.28 -12.46 -38.69
N PRO A 329 -12.51 -13.15 -39.56
CA PRO A 329 -11.44 -12.51 -40.31
C PRO A 329 -12.00 -11.56 -41.39
N GLY A 330 -11.31 -10.46 -41.63
CA GLY A 330 -11.67 -9.42 -42.59
C GLY A 330 -12.35 -8.20 -41.96
N GLU A 331 -12.24 -7.05 -42.63
CA GLU A 331 -12.84 -5.79 -42.12
C GLU A 331 -14.38 -5.78 -42.28
N LYS A 332 -14.91 -6.58 -43.20
CA LYS A 332 -16.35 -6.68 -43.45
C LYS A 332 -17.02 -7.39 -42.28
N LYS A 333 -18.01 -6.75 -41.65
CA LYS A 333 -18.79 -7.21 -40.47
C LYS A 333 -18.11 -7.05 -39.11
N GLY A 334 -17.21 -6.08 -38.94
CA GLY A 334 -16.61 -5.79 -37.63
C GLY A 334 -15.61 -6.85 -37.15
N GLY A 335 -14.98 -7.54 -38.11
CA GLY A 335 -13.97 -8.56 -37.88
C GLY A 335 -12.59 -8.00 -37.53
N TYR A 336 -11.56 -8.84 -37.66
CA TYR A 336 -10.16 -8.47 -37.47
C TYR A 336 -9.33 -8.61 -38.74
N VAL A 337 -8.28 -7.79 -38.88
CA VAL A 337 -7.28 -7.88 -39.94
C VAL A 337 -5.88 -7.64 -39.42
N ILE A 338 -4.92 -8.20 -40.16
CA ILE A 338 -3.49 -8.09 -39.88
C ILE A 338 -2.89 -7.22 -40.98
N LYS A 339 -2.31 -6.09 -40.60
CA LYS A 339 -1.66 -5.15 -41.53
C LYS A 339 -0.16 -5.16 -41.28
N ALA A 340 0.63 -5.39 -42.32
CA ALA A 340 2.09 -5.30 -42.22
C ALA A 340 2.47 -3.92 -41.66
N SER A 341 3.33 -3.91 -40.65
CA SER A 341 3.72 -2.72 -39.90
C SER A 341 5.15 -2.89 -39.41
N GLU A 342 5.84 -1.79 -39.17
CA GLU A 342 7.19 -1.81 -38.63
C GLU A 342 7.16 -1.55 -37.12
N GLY A 343 8.10 -2.13 -36.39
CA GLY A 343 8.23 -1.93 -34.95
C GLY A 343 9.67 -2.12 -34.49
N PRO A 344 10.20 -1.23 -33.63
CA PRO A 344 11.62 -1.27 -33.26
C PRO A 344 12.01 -2.54 -32.48
N ALA A 345 11.04 -3.19 -31.83
CA ALA A 345 11.25 -4.45 -31.13
C ALA A 345 11.24 -5.69 -32.05
N PHE A 346 10.89 -5.53 -33.34
CA PHE A 346 10.64 -6.63 -34.26
C PHE A 346 11.59 -6.62 -35.45
N PHE A 347 11.80 -7.80 -36.06
CA PHE A 347 12.59 -7.94 -37.27
C PHE A 347 11.87 -7.33 -38.48
N PRO A 348 12.53 -6.50 -39.31
CA PRO A 348 11.90 -5.82 -40.44
C PRO A 348 11.19 -6.77 -41.39
N GLY A 349 9.98 -6.39 -41.83
CA GLY A 349 9.13 -7.23 -42.68
C GLY A 349 8.56 -8.49 -42.02
N ARG A 350 8.78 -8.70 -40.72
CA ARG A 350 8.21 -9.81 -39.91
C ARG A 350 7.44 -9.29 -38.70
N CYS A 351 6.75 -8.16 -38.89
CA CYS A 351 5.89 -7.51 -37.91
C CYS A 351 4.56 -7.12 -38.55
N ALA A 352 3.49 -7.21 -37.77
CA ALA A 352 2.18 -6.75 -38.18
C ALA A 352 1.39 -6.18 -37.00
N GLU A 353 0.51 -5.25 -37.33
CA GLU A 353 -0.42 -4.63 -36.40
C GLU A 353 -1.81 -5.24 -36.59
N ILE A 354 -2.48 -5.49 -35.48
CA ILE A 354 -3.78 -6.17 -35.43
C ILE A 354 -4.84 -5.09 -35.27
N PHE A 355 -5.78 -5.05 -36.21
CA PHE A 355 -6.94 -4.18 -36.14
C PHE A 355 -8.19 -5.00 -35.94
N ALA A 356 -9.02 -4.63 -34.98
CA ALA A 356 -10.34 -5.20 -34.75
C ALA A 356 -11.30 -4.12 -34.28
N ARG A 357 -12.58 -4.22 -34.64
CA ARG A 357 -13.63 -3.26 -34.24
C ARG A 357 -13.25 -1.78 -34.50
N GLY A 358 -12.55 -1.53 -35.62
CA GLY A 358 -12.18 -0.18 -36.06
C GLY A 358 -10.99 0.46 -35.33
N GLN A 359 -10.26 -0.27 -34.48
CA GLN A 359 -9.10 0.24 -33.77
C GLN A 359 -7.93 -0.75 -33.75
N SER A 360 -6.72 -0.24 -33.52
CA SER A 360 -5.55 -1.07 -33.24
C SER A 360 -5.74 -1.75 -31.88
N VAL A 361 -5.59 -3.07 -31.85
CA VAL A 361 -5.73 -3.88 -30.64
C VAL A 361 -4.41 -4.49 -30.19
N GLY A 362 -3.36 -4.48 -31.01
CA GLY A 362 -2.10 -5.10 -30.63
C GLY A 362 -1.12 -5.31 -31.78
N LYS A 363 -0.03 -6.02 -31.48
CA LYS A 363 1.03 -6.33 -32.45
C LYS A 363 1.39 -7.81 -32.38
N LEU A 364 1.80 -8.36 -33.51
CA LEU A 364 2.43 -9.68 -33.60
C LEU A 364 3.66 -9.62 -34.49
N GLY A 365 4.69 -10.40 -34.18
CA GLY A 365 5.91 -10.39 -34.98
C GLY A 365 7.03 -11.28 -34.46
N VAL A 366 8.08 -11.39 -35.25
CA VAL A 366 9.35 -11.98 -34.85
C VAL A 366 10.20 -10.90 -34.17
N LEU A 367 10.72 -11.16 -32.98
CA LEU A 367 11.52 -10.18 -32.25
C LEU A 367 12.85 -9.90 -32.96
N HIS A 368 13.31 -8.65 -32.89
CA HIS A 368 14.59 -8.24 -33.45
C HIS A 368 15.75 -8.93 -32.71
N PRO A 369 16.82 -9.38 -33.40
CA PRO A 369 17.98 -10.00 -32.75
C PRO A 369 18.59 -9.16 -31.62
N ASP A 370 18.56 -7.83 -31.73
CA ASP A 370 19.02 -6.93 -30.66
C ASP A 370 18.17 -7.06 -29.39
N VAL A 371 16.86 -7.24 -29.50
CA VAL A 371 16.00 -7.44 -28.31
C VAL A 371 16.32 -8.78 -27.67
N ILE A 372 16.41 -9.84 -28.48
CA ILE A 372 16.76 -11.19 -28.02
C ILE A 372 18.09 -11.17 -27.24
N THR A 373 19.12 -10.56 -27.82
CA THR A 373 20.45 -10.48 -27.19
C THR A 373 20.48 -9.58 -25.95
N LYS A 374 19.76 -8.45 -25.93
CA LYS A 374 19.64 -7.57 -24.75
C LYS A 374 18.88 -8.19 -23.58
N PHE A 375 17.98 -9.14 -23.84
CA PHE A 375 17.36 -10.00 -22.82
C PHE A 375 18.17 -11.30 -22.56
N GLU A 376 19.39 -11.38 -23.09
CA GLU A 376 20.32 -12.49 -22.95
C GLU A 376 19.78 -13.84 -23.46
N LEU A 377 18.95 -13.81 -24.50
CA LEU A 377 18.41 -15.00 -25.16
C LEU A 377 19.25 -15.35 -26.39
N THR A 378 19.18 -16.61 -26.83
CA THR A 378 20.03 -17.15 -27.93
C THR A 378 19.25 -17.60 -29.15
N MET A 379 18.00 -18.03 -28.97
CA MET A 379 17.14 -18.54 -30.04
C MET A 379 16.17 -17.45 -30.51
N PRO A 380 15.66 -17.53 -31.74
CA PRO A 380 14.63 -16.60 -32.20
C PRO A 380 13.32 -16.76 -31.41
N CYS A 381 12.55 -15.67 -31.32
CA CYS A 381 11.27 -15.64 -30.62
C CYS A 381 10.23 -14.88 -31.44
N SER A 382 9.00 -15.40 -31.49
CA SER A 382 7.85 -14.63 -31.97
C SER A 382 6.95 -14.26 -30.79
N SER A 383 6.31 -13.10 -30.87
CA SER A 383 5.37 -12.64 -29.85
C SER A 383 4.05 -12.17 -30.44
N LEU A 384 3.01 -12.25 -29.62
CA LEU A 384 1.68 -11.68 -29.81
C LEU A 384 1.35 -10.90 -28.55
N GLU A 385 0.87 -9.67 -28.68
CA GLU A 385 0.30 -8.92 -27.56
C GLU A 385 -0.93 -8.16 -28.03
N ILE A 386 -2.09 -8.42 -27.42
CA ILE A 386 -3.36 -7.76 -27.72
C ILE A 386 -4.04 -7.23 -26.46
N ASN A 387 -4.61 -6.03 -26.55
CA ASN A 387 -5.59 -5.52 -25.59
C ASN A 387 -6.91 -6.26 -25.76
N ILE A 388 -7.38 -6.94 -24.71
CA ILE A 388 -8.61 -7.74 -24.78
C ILE A 388 -9.87 -6.96 -24.38
N GLU A 389 -9.74 -5.78 -23.77
CA GLU A 389 -10.88 -4.95 -23.39
C GLU A 389 -11.86 -4.61 -24.53
N PRO A 390 -11.41 -4.34 -25.77
CA PRO A 390 -12.31 -4.03 -26.88
C PRO A 390 -13.22 -5.18 -27.31
N PHE A 391 -12.97 -6.40 -26.83
CA PHE A 391 -13.73 -7.60 -27.19
C PHE A 391 -14.86 -7.94 -26.23
N LEU A 392 -15.08 -7.10 -25.21
CA LEU A 392 -16.25 -7.20 -24.32
C LEU A 392 -17.56 -6.74 -24.97
#